data_AF-A0A341EJY0-F1
#
_entry.id   AF-A0A341EJY0-F1
#
_cell.length_a   1.000
_cell.length_b   1.000
_cell.length_c   1.000
_cell.angle_alpha   90.00
_cell.angle_beta   90.00
_cell.angle_gamma   90.00
#
_symmetry.space_group_name_H-M   'P 1'
#
loop_
_entity.id
_entity.type
_entity.pdbx_description
1 polymer ?
#
loop_
_entity_poly.entity_id
_entity_poly.type
_entity_poly.pdbx_seq_one_letter_code
_entity_poly.pdbx_strand_id
1 'polypeptide(L)'
;MYKRILTAALLFGMACTGPPVFAQALACAPRAALASQLEAAYGETLSARGLQNPNALIEVFASAESGSFTVLISRADGMSCILSTGTHWMVEPPAPPKEGAAS
;
A
#
# COMPACT_ATOMS: atom_id res chain seq x y z
N MET A 1 -17.90 -50.00 -15.59
CA MET A 1 -18.28 -48.57 -15.46
C MET A 1 -17.54 -47.85 -14.32
N TYR A 2 -17.20 -48.51 -13.22
CA TYR A 2 -16.40 -47.95 -12.10
C TYR A 2 -15.00 -47.41 -12.51
N LYS A 3 -14.35 -48.05 -13.48
CA LYS A 3 -13.00 -47.69 -13.94
C LYS A 3 -12.94 -46.28 -14.57
N ARG A 4 -14.02 -45.82 -15.22
CA ARG A 4 -14.09 -44.48 -15.84
C ARG A 4 -14.34 -43.37 -14.80
N ILE A 5 -15.05 -43.70 -13.72
CA ILE A 5 -15.32 -42.78 -12.61
C ILE A 5 -14.03 -42.52 -11.81
N LEU A 6 -13.22 -43.57 -11.58
CA LEU A 6 -11.93 -43.44 -10.89
C LEU A 6 -10.92 -42.58 -11.67
N THR A 7 -10.85 -42.71 -13.00
CA THR A 7 -9.95 -41.88 -13.82
C THR A 7 -10.35 -40.40 -13.81
N ALA A 8 -11.64 -40.09 -13.82
CA ALA A 8 -12.13 -38.71 -13.76
C ALA A 8 -11.82 -38.05 -12.40
N ALA A 9 -11.96 -38.80 -11.30
CA ALA A 9 -11.66 -38.30 -9.95
C ALA A 9 -10.16 -37.98 -9.76
N LEU A 10 -9.27 -38.80 -10.33
CA LEU A 10 -7.81 -38.58 -10.29
C LEU A 10 -7.37 -37.34 -11.08
N LEU A 11 -8.00 -37.07 -12.22
CA LEU A 11 -7.70 -35.87 -13.02
C LEU A 11 -8.20 -34.58 -12.36
N PHE A 12 -9.32 -34.64 -11.63
CA PHE A 12 -9.83 -33.46 -10.89
C PHE A 12 -9.04 -33.18 -9.61
N GLY A 13 -8.54 -34.22 -8.92
CA GLY A 13 -7.74 -34.06 -7.70
C GLY A 13 -6.41 -33.32 -7.90
N MET A 14 -5.83 -33.37 -9.11
CA MET A 14 -4.57 -32.70 -9.43
C MET A 14 -4.72 -31.20 -9.72
N ALA A 15 -5.95 -30.70 -9.92
CA ALA A 15 -6.21 -29.28 -10.16
C ALA A 15 -6.31 -28.42 -8.88
N CYS A 16 -6.35 -29.05 -7.70
CA CYS A 16 -6.52 -28.34 -6.42
C CYS A 16 -5.21 -27.94 -5.72
N THR A 17 -4.05 -28.26 -6.30
CA THR A 17 -2.74 -27.81 -5.79
C THR A 17 -2.25 -26.59 -6.59
N GLY A 18 -2.99 -25.48 -6.49
CA GLY A 18 -2.49 -24.20 -7.02
C GLY A 18 -1.24 -23.76 -6.24
N PRO A 19 -0.31 -23.01 -6.86
CA PRO A 19 0.81 -22.43 -6.13
C PRO A 19 0.29 -21.58 -4.96
N PRO A 20 1.01 -21.52 -3.82
CA PRO A 20 0.63 -20.64 -2.73
C PRO A 20 0.54 -19.21 -3.27
N VAL A 21 -0.64 -18.60 -3.11
CA VAL A 21 -0.81 -17.17 -3.36
C VAL A 21 -0.04 -16.46 -2.25
N PHE A 22 1.17 -15.99 -2.55
CA PHE A 22 1.85 -15.03 -1.70
C PHE A 22 1.01 -13.77 -1.69
N ALA A 23 0.21 -13.58 -0.64
CA ALA A 23 -0.31 -12.26 -0.31
C ALA A 23 0.90 -11.32 -0.27
N GLN A 24 0.81 -10.20 -0.99
CA GLN A 24 1.87 -9.21 -1.06
C GLN A 24 2.10 -8.69 0.36
N ALA A 25 3.06 -9.29 1.07
CA ALA A 25 3.41 -8.82 2.40
C ALA A 25 3.90 -7.39 2.22
N LEU A 26 3.22 -6.45 2.89
CA LEU A 26 3.60 -5.04 2.81
C LEU A 26 5.06 -4.93 3.24
N ALA A 27 5.88 -4.27 2.42
CA ALA A 27 7.28 -4.04 2.75
C ALA A 27 7.34 -3.08 3.94
N CYS A 28 7.72 -3.60 5.11
CA CYS A 28 7.78 -2.84 6.35
C CYS A 28 9.23 -2.69 6.82
N ALA A 29 9.55 -1.51 7.34
CA ALA A 29 10.85 -1.20 7.92
C ALA A 29 10.69 -0.09 8.98
N PRO A 30 11.72 0.19 9.79
CA PRO A 30 11.70 1.33 10.69
C PRO A 30 11.40 2.61 9.91
N ARG A 31 10.44 3.41 10.40
CA ARG A 31 9.99 4.65 9.74
C ARG A 31 11.13 5.55 9.29
N ALA A 32 12.11 5.75 10.16
CA ALA A 32 13.26 6.62 9.91
C ALA A 32 14.13 6.10 8.75
N ALA A 33 14.29 4.78 8.64
CA ALA A 33 15.04 4.17 7.55
C ALA A 33 14.31 4.34 6.21
N LEU A 34 12.99 4.14 6.18
CA LEU A 34 12.20 4.38 4.97
C LEU A 34 12.21 5.85 4.57
N ALA A 35 12.00 6.78 5.50
CA ALA A 35 12.03 8.21 5.19
C ALA A 35 13.39 8.63 4.59
N SER A 36 14.49 8.19 5.20
CA SER A 36 15.84 8.47 4.69
C SER A 36 16.09 7.84 3.31
N GLN A 37 15.61 6.62 3.08
CA GLN A 37 15.73 5.95 1.79
C GLN A 37 14.91 6.66 0.70
N LEU A 38 13.68 7.07 1.02
CA LEU A 38 12.79 7.77 0.09
C LEU A 38 13.37 9.13 -0.32
N GLU A 39 13.92 9.86 0.62
CA GLU A 39 14.62 11.12 0.36
C GLU A 39 15.86 10.89 -0.52
N ALA A 40 16.73 9.95 -0.13
CA ALA A 40 17.99 9.72 -0.84
C ALA A 40 17.82 9.13 -2.24
N ALA A 41 16.86 8.23 -2.44
CA ALA A 41 16.68 7.50 -3.70
C ALA A 41 15.71 8.20 -4.67
N TYR A 42 14.70 8.92 -4.16
CA TYR A 42 13.62 9.46 -4.97
C TYR A 42 13.41 10.98 -4.80
N GLY A 43 14.14 11.61 -3.86
CA GLY A 43 13.89 13.00 -3.47
C GLY A 43 12.53 13.19 -2.81
N GLU A 44 11.91 12.11 -2.34
CA GLU A 44 10.58 12.15 -1.76
C GLU A 44 10.66 12.61 -0.31
N THR A 45 9.94 13.69 -0.01
CA THR A 45 9.84 14.25 1.34
C THR A 45 8.40 14.17 1.83
N LEU A 46 8.20 14.25 3.14
CA LEU A 46 6.86 14.16 3.73
C LEU A 46 5.97 15.31 3.23
N SER A 47 4.97 14.96 2.42
CA SER A 47 4.03 15.90 1.80
C SER A 47 2.75 16.05 2.62
N ALA A 48 2.22 14.94 3.14
CA ALA A 48 1.02 14.94 3.96
C ALA A 48 1.02 13.79 4.99
N ARG A 49 0.27 13.95 6.08
CA ARG A 49 0.02 12.87 7.05
C ARG A 49 -1.32 13.05 7.75
N GLY A 50 -1.90 11.94 8.20
CA GLY A 50 -3.15 11.94 8.96
C GLY A 50 -3.28 10.69 9.83
N LEU A 51 -3.98 10.81 10.96
CA LEU A 51 -4.31 9.65 11.80
C LEU A 51 -5.39 8.82 11.11
N GLN A 52 -5.10 7.53 10.93
CA GLN A 52 -6.12 6.55 10.54
C GLN A 52 -6.91 6.09 11.76
N ASN A 53 -6.20 5.90 12.87
CA ASN A 53 -6.73 5.50 14.18
C ASN A 53 -5.68 5.87 15.26
N PRO A 54 -5.95 5.67 16.57
CA PRO A 54 -5.01 6.04 17.63
C PRO A 54 -3.61 5.41 17.54
N ASN A 55 -3.45 4.31 16.79
CA ASN A 55 -2.21 3.54 16.69
C ASN A 55 -1.58 3.55 15.29
N ALA A 56 -2.17 4.26 14.31
CA ALA A 56 -1.70 4.27 12.93
C ALA A 56 -1.88 5.63 12.25
N LEU A 57 -0.83 6.06 11.55
CA LEU A 57 -0.76 7.24 10.70
C LEU A 57 -0.67 6.80 9.23
N ILE A 58 -1.44 7.44 8.35
CA ILE A 58 -1.18 7.41 6.92
C ILE A 58 -0.29 8.59 6.58
N GLU A 59 0.70 8.35 5.73
CA GLU A 59 1.67 9.34 5.34
C GLU A 59 1.93 9.28 3.86
N VAL A 60 2.08 10.44 3.25
CA VAL A 60 2.37 10.58 1.84
C VAL A 60 3.70 11.29 1.73
N PHE A 61 4.65 10.61 1.10
CA PHE A 61 5.93 11.14 0.68
C PHE A 61 5.85 11.44 -0.81
N ALA A 62 6.32 12.60 -1.23
CA ALA A 62 6.28 12.98 -2.63
C ALA A 62 7.48 13.86 -3.00
N SER A 63 7.89 13.81 -4.26
CA SER A 63 8.92 14.65 -4.84
C SER A 63 8.27 15.55 -5.90
N ALA A 64 8.39 16.86 -5.73
CA ALA A 64 7.91 17.82 -6.73
C ALA A 64 8.76 17.81 -8.01
N GLU A 65 10.03 17.38 -7.89
CA GLU A 65 10.98 17.37 -9.01
C GLU A 65 10.79 16.14 -9.91
N SER A 66 10.70 14.94 -9.31
CA SER A 66 10.51 13.70 -10.06
C SER A 66 9.03 13.36 -10.29
N GLY A 67 8.12 13.96 -9.53
CA GLY A 67 6.70 13.61 -9.50
C GLY A 67 6.42 12.25 -8.85
N SER A 68 7.42 11.59 -8.24
CA SER A 68 7.22 10.31 -7.56
C SER A 68 6.51 10.47 -6.21
N PHE A 69 5.81 9.43 -5.80
CA PHE A 69 5.19 9.38 -4.47
C PHE A 69 5.25 7.98 -3.86
N THR A 70 5.24 7.96 -2.54
CA THR A 70 5.10 6.78 -1.71
C THR A 70 4.12 7.03 -0.58
N VAL A 71 3.15 6.12 -0.42
CA VAL A 71 2.20 6.14 0.70
C VAL A 71 2.62 5.10 1.72
N LEU A 72 2.81 5.54 2.96
CA LEU A 72 3.15 4.68 4.09
C LEU A 72 1.98 4.60 5.07
N ILE A 73 1.87 3.46 5.76
CA ILE A 73 1.18 3.36 7.04
C ILE A 73 2.22 3.21 8.14
N SER A 74 2.22 4.13 9.10
CA SER A 74 3.15 4.19 10.22
C SER A 74 2.45 3.87 11.51
N ARG A 75 2.94 2.87 12.23
CA ARG A 75 2.37 2.43 13.51
C ARG A 75 3.06 3.11 14.69
N ALA A 76 2.39 3.08 15.84
CA ALA A 76 2.92 3.63 17.09
C ALA A 76 4.21 2.93 17.58
N ASP A 77 4.50 1.72 17.11
CA ASP A 77 5.73 0.98 17.42
C ASP A 77 6.95 1.41 16.58
N GLY A 78 6.80 2.44 15.74
CA GLY A 78 7.87 3.00 14.93
C GLY A 78 8.12 2.27 13.61
N MET A 79 7.35 1.23 13.30
CA MET A 79 7.38 0.55 12.01
C MET A 79 6.46 1.23 11.01
N SER A 80 6.92 1.33 9.77
CA SER A 80 6.14 1.83 8.65
C SER A 80 6.14 0.82 7.51
N CYS A 81 5.01 0.69 6.84
CA CYS A 81 4.82 -0.23 5.72
C CYS A 81 4.41 0.53 4.47
N ILE A 82 5.00 0.17 3.33
CA ILE A 82 4.67 0.76 2.02
C ILE A 82 3.31 0.23 1.59
N LEU A 83 2.33 1.14 1.47
CA LEU A 83 0.99 0.84 0.95
C LEU A 83 0.92 0.98 -0.57
N SER A 84 1.58 2.02 -1.11
CA SER A 84 1.54 2.31 -2.55
C SER A 84 2.74 3.16 -2.95
N THR A 85 3.15 3.03 -4.21
CA THR A 85 4.23 3.82 -4.83
C THR A 85 3.81 4.18 -6.24
N GLY A 86 4.21 5.34 -6.74
CA GLY A 86 3.90 5.72 -8.12
C GLY A 86 4.58 7.01 -8.55
N THR A 87 4.08 7.58 -9.64
CA THR A 87 4.57 8.81 -10.27
C THR A 87 3.41 9.73 -10.63
N HIS A 88 3.72 10.92 -11.13
CA HIS A 88 2.76 11.97 -11.48
C HIS A 88 1.89 12.41 -10.28
N TRP A 89 2.54 12.63 -9.12
CA TRP A 89 1.87 13.17 -7.94
C TRP A 89 1.32 14.57 -8.22
N MET A 90 0.06 14.80 -7.86
CA MET A 90 -0.64 16.07 -8.02
C MET A 90 -1.30 16.45 -6.71
N VAL A 91 -1.19 17.72 -6.33
CA VAL A 91 -1.87 18.28 -5.16
C VAL A 91 -3.13 19.00 -5.64
N GLU A 92 -4.29 18.48 -5.28
CA GLU A 92 -5.57 19.14 -5.56
C GLU A 92 -5.85 20.18 -4.46
N PRO A 93 -6.13 21.45 -4.82
CA PRO A 93 -6.58 22.43 -3.84
C PRO A 93 -7.94 22.03 -3.22
N PRO A 94 -8.21 22.41 -1.97
CA PRO A 94 -9.49 22.11 -1.34
C PRO A 94 -10.63 22.74 -2.12
N ALA A 95 -11.69 21.97 -2.36
CA ALA A 95 -12.91 22.50 -2.94
C ALA A 95 -13.48 23.63 -2.06
N PRO A 96 -14.08 24.69 -2.64
CA PRO A 96 -14.69 25.74 -1.86
C PRO A 96 -15.81 25.17 -0.98
N PRO A 97 -16.02 25.72 0.24
CA PRO A 97 -17.12 25.29 1.09
C PRO A 97 -18.44 25.40 0.34
N LYS A 98 -19.29 24.36 0.45
CA LYS A 98 -20.67 24.48 -0.01
C LYS A 98 -21.37 25.48 0.90
N GLU A 99 -21.94 26.52 0.32
CA GLU A 99 -22.72 27.53 1.03
C GLU A 99 -23.82 26.81 1.84
N GLY A 100 -23.74 26.90 3.18
CA GLY A 100 -24.68 26.26 4.12
C GLY A 100 -24.19 25.01 4.85
N ALA A 101 -22.94 24.54 4.68
CA ALA A 101 -22.42 23.36 5.40
C ALA A 101 -21.84 23.67 6.81
N ALA A 102 -22.14 24.83 7.38
CA ALA A 102 -21.83 25.17 8.77
C ALA A 102 -23.12 25.15 9.58
N SER A 103 -23.35 24.07 10.33
CA SER A 103 -24.20 24.02 11.52
C SER A 103 -23.74 22.86 12.39
#